data_AF-A0AA85KJS1-F1
#
_entry.id   AF-A0AA85KJS1-F1
#
_cell.length_a   1.000
_cell.length_b   1.000
_cell.length_c   1.000
_cell.angle_alpha   90.00
_cell.angle_beta   90.00
_cell.angle_gamma   90.00
#
_symmetry.space_group_name_H-M   'P 1'
#
loop_
_entity.id
_entity.type
_entity.pdbx_description
1 polymer ?
#
loop_
_entity_poly.entity_id
_entity_poly.type
_entity_poly.pdbx_seq_one_letter_code
_entity_poly.pdbx_strand_id
1 'polypeptide(L)'
;MIRFTLVCLAVTALVISAKLTTTKIPFIINEKGHMWLLVSGMNYSLNKNLTLKIKDAICTTKIDFSRPNEKEKKAKKGIRTMIVSCKDELLKKELAKDKKKPEKSSKKN
;
A
#
# COMPACT_ATOMS: atom_id res chain seq x y z
N MET A 1 32.82 -41.70 -15.52
CA MET A 1 32.96 -40.84 -14.32
C MET A 1 32.64 -39.36 -14.53
N ILE A 2 32.87 -38.77 -15.71
CA ILE A 2 32.68 -37.32 -15.99
C ILE A 2 31.20 -36.85 -16.01
N ARG A 3 30.23 -37.77 -16.16
CA ARG A 3 28.80 -37.41 -16.22
C ARG A 3 28.16 -37.10 -14.87
N PHE A 4 28.66 -37.68 -13.77
CA PHE A 4 28.13 -37.43 -12.42
C PHE A 4 28.56 -36.06 -11.88
N THR A 5 29.75 -35.59 -12.22
CA THR A 5 30.29 -34.30 -11.77
C THR A 5 29.54 -33.10 -12.36
N LEU A 6 29.07 -33.19 -13.61
CA LEU A 6 28.28 -32.15 -14.26
C LEU A 6 26.87 -32.01 -13.65
N VAL A 7 26.27 -33.12 -13.20
CA VAL A 7 24.96 -33.11 -12.53
C VAL A 7 25.08 -32.46 -11.14
N CYS A 8 26.14 -32.75 -10.38
CA CYS A 8 26.36 -32.11 -9.07
C CYS A 8 26.55 -30.59 -9.17
N LEU A 9 27.26 -30.09 -10.19
CA LEU A 9 27.48 -28.66 -10.37
C LEU A 9 26.19 -27.90 -10.73
N ALA A 10 25.31 -28.54 -11.53
CA ALA A 10 24.01 -27.98 -11.88
C ALA A 10 23.05 -27.89 -10.67
N VAL A 11 23.12 -28.84 -9.74
CA VAL A 11 22.26 -28.83 -8.53
C VAL A 11 22.71 -27.74 -7.54
N THR A 12 24.01 -27.45 -7.43
CA THR A 12 24.49 -26.37 -6.55
C THR A 12 24.13 -24.97 -7.03
N ALA A 13 23.92 -24.77 -8.32
CA ALA A 13 23.53 -23.47 -8.89
C ALA A 13 22.06 -23.10 -8.62
N LEU A 14 21.19 -24.08 -8.33
CA LEU A 14 19.76 -23.83 -8.11
C LEU A 14 19.40 -23.40 -6.68
N VAL A 15 20.34 -23.46 -5.75
CA VAL A 15 20.10 -23.08 -4.34
C VAL A 15 20.52 -21.63 -4.11
N ILE A 16 19.95 -20.70 -4.89
CA ILE A 16 20.03 -19.27 -4.56
C ILE A 16 19.08 -19.04 -3.40
N SER A 17 19.56 -19.32 -2.19
CA SER A 17 18.86 -18.98 -0.95
C SER A 17 18.70 -17.47 -0.91
N ALA A 18 17.46 -16.97 -1.03
CA ALA A 18 17.15 -15.56 -0.85
C ALA A 18 17.67 -15.12 0.53
N LYS A 19 18.72 -14.30 0.55
CA LYS A 19 19.31 -13.80 1.78
C LYS A 19 18.31 -12.82 2.40
N LEU A 20 17.67 -13.20 3.49
CA LEU A 20 16.82 -12.28 4.25
C LEU A 20 17.71 -11.15 4.80
N THR A 21 17.58 -9.97 4.21
CA THR A 21 18.20 -8.75 4.74
C THR A 21 17.24 -8.12 5.75
N THR A 22 17.62 -8.16 7.03
CA THR A 22 16.91 -7.40 8.07
C THR A 22 17.50 -6.00 8.13
N THR A 23 16.68 -4.98 7.89
CA THR A 23 17.09 -3.58 7.95
C THR A 23 16.39 -2.90 9.12
N LYS A 24 17.15 -2.15 9.94
CA LYS A 24 16.57 -1.28 10.94
C LYS A 24 16.00 -0.04 10.25
N ILE A 25 14.71 0.20 10.43
CA ILE A 25 14.02 1.33 9.81
C ILE A 25 13.69 2.34 10.91
N PRO A 26 14.15 3.60 10.80
CA PRO A 26 13.79 4.63 11.76
C PRO A 26 12.29 4.93 11.65
N PHE A 27 11.66 5.19 12.80
CA PHE A 27 10.29 5.68 12.86
C PHE A 27 10.25 7.00 13.62
N ILE A 28 9.23 7.80 13.33
CA ILE A 28 8.94 9.05 14.02
C ILE A 28 7.56 8.92 14.64
N ILE A 29 7.41 9.37 15.89
CA ILE A 29 6.09 9.52 16.52
C ILE A 29 5.70 10.99 16.37
N ASN A 30 4.57 11.26 15.72
CA ASN A 30 4.09 12.62 15.57
C ASN A 30 3.39 13.12 16.85
N GLU A 31 3.04 14.39 16.89
CA GLU A 31 2.34 15.02 18.04
C GLU A 31 1.01 14.35 18.42
N LYS A 32 0.41 13.59 17.50
CA LYS A 32 -0.84 12.83 17.73
C LYS A 32 -0.57 11.41 18.24
N GLY A 33 0.69 11.05 18.53
CA GLY A 33 1.09 9.72 18.97
C GLY A 33 1.09 8.67 17.85
N HIS A 34 0.96 9.07 16.59
CA HIS A 34 0.97 8.11 15.47
C HIS A 34 2.41 7.82 15.06
N MET A 35 2.71 6.54 14.82
CA MET A 35 3.98 6.09 14.26
C MET A 35 4.02 6.27 12.75
N TRP A 36 5.11 6.85 12.24
CA TRP A 36 5.38 7.07 10.83
C TRP A 36 6.72 6.47 10.43
N LEU A 37 6.76 5.77 9.31
CA LEU A 37 7.98 5.23 8.71
C LEU A 37 8.10 5.74 7.28
N LEU A 38 9.29 6.16 6.88
CA LEU A 38 9.61 6.49 5.49
C LEU A 38 10.47 5.36 4.92
N VAL A 39 9.91 4.58 4.01
CA VAL A 39 10.61 3.45 3.39
C VAL A 39 10.48 3.59 1.88
N SER A 40 11.61 3.67 1.18
CA SER A 40 11.65 3.76 -0.29
C SER A 40 10.76 4.89 -0.86
N GLY A 41 10.76 6.06 -0.21
CA GLY A 41 9.95 7.22 -0.63
C GLY A 41 8.44 7.13 -0.30
N MET A 42 8.01 6.07 0.38
CA MET A 42 6.62 5.89 0.82
C MET A 42 6.50 6.13 2.32
N ASN A 43 5.49 6.90 2.70
CA ASN A 43 5.12 7.15 4.09
C ASN A 43 4.13 6.08 4.55
N TYR A 44 4.53 5.30 5.54
CA TYR A 44 3.69 4.32 6.22
C TYR A 44 3.26 4.88 7.57
N SER A 45 1.98 4.76 7.89
CA SER A 45 1.47 5.09 9.22
C SER A 45 0.35 4.14 9.61
N LEU A 46 0.35 3.72 10.87
CA LEU A 46 -0.72 2.91 11.45
C LEU A 46 -1.46 3.76 12.48
N ASN A 47 -2.76 3.96 12.28
CA ASN A 47 -3.56 4.72 13.23
C ASN A 47 -4.09 3.83 14.36
N LYS A 48 -4.71 4.46 15.37
CA LYS A 48 -5.33 3.77 16.52
C LYS A 48 -6.45 2.78 16.16
N ASN A 49 -7.06 2.92 14.98
CA ASN A 49 -8.11 2.03 14.49
C ASN A 49 -7.54 0.87 13.65
N LEU A 50 -6.21 0.66 13.68
CA LEU A 50 -5.52 -0.35 12.88
C LEU A 50 -5.71 -0.17 11.37
N THR A 51 -5.90 1.07 10.90
CA THR A 51 -5.85 1.38 9.47
C THR A 51 -4.43 1.71 9.06
N LEU A 52 -3.84 0.88 8.20
CA LEU A 52 -2.57 1.18 7.57
C LEU A 52 -2.79 2.20 6.45
N LYS A 53 -2.10 3.33 6.52
CA LYS A 53 -2.06 4.34 5.47
C LYS A 53 -0.67 4.35 4.85
N ILE A 54 -0.61 4.14 3.55
CA ILE A 54 0.59 4.22 2.71
C ILE A 54 0.41 5.43 1.79
N LYS A 55 1.37 6.33 1.76
CA LYS A 55 1.29 7.55 0.95
C LYS A 55 2.60 7.78 0.21
N ASP A 56 2.52 7.94 -1.10
CA ASP A 56 3.60 8.44 -1.94
C ASP A 56 3.30 9.89 -2.40
N ALA A 57 4.01 10.38 -3.41
CA ALA A 57 3.85 11.73 -3.94
C ALA A 57 2.46 11.99 -4.57
N ILE A 58 1.82 10.96 -5.14
CA ILE A 58 0.64 11.07 -5.99
C ILE A 58 -0.57 10.32 -5.44
N CYS A 59 -0.37 9.26 -4.66
CA CYS A 59 -1.40 8.35 -4.20
C CYS A 59 -1.39 8.20 -2.68
N THR A 60 -2.56 7.89 -2.15
CA THR A 60 -2.77 7.46 -0.77
C THR A 60 -3.58 6.17 -0.79
N THR A 61 -3.02 5.13 -0.19
CA THR A 61 -3.67 3.84 0.01
C THR A 61 -4.02 3.68 1.48
N LYS A 62 -5.23 3.19 1.76
CA LYS A 62 -5.69 2.84 3.11
C LYS A 62 -6.16 1.39 3.11
N ILE A 63 -5.71 0.63 4.10
CA ILE A 63 -6.08 -0.77 4.28
C ILE A 63 -6.50 -0.98 5.74
N ASP A 64 -7.61 -1.69 5.95
CA ASP A 64 -8.03 -2.12 7.29
C ASP A 64 -7.23 -3.34 7.75
N PHE A 65 -6.45 -3.17 8.82
CA PHE A 65 -5.71 -4.20 9.52
C PHE A 65 -6.34 -4.53 10.89
N SER A 66 -7.64 -4.27 11.06
CA SER A 66 -8.36 -4.69 12.26
C SER A 66 -8.22 -6.20 12.51
N ARG A 67 -8.27 -6.60 13.78
CA ARG A 67 -8.06 -8.00 14.18
C ARG A 67 -9.04 -8.93 13.45
N PRO A 68 -8.62 -10.16 13.07
CA PRO A 68 -9.52 -11.12 12.44
C PRO A 68 -10.73 -11.47 13.32
N ASN A 69 -11.90 -11.59 12.72
CA ASN A 69 -13.09 -12.11 13.41
C ASN A 69 -13.08 -13.65 13.47
N GLU A 70 -13.98 -14.26 14.25
CA GLU A 70 -14.00 -15.71 14.45
C GLU A 70 -14.20 -16.53 13.15
N LYS A 71 -14.98 -16.00 12.20
CA LYS A 71 -15.16 -16.66 10.89
C LYS A 71 -13.87 -16.66 10.10
N GLU A 72 -13.15 -15.54 10.07
CA GLU A 72 -11.85 -15.40 9.41
C GLU A 72 -10.78 -16.29 10.07
N LYS A 73 -10.75 -16.33 11.40
CA LYS A 73 -9.84 -17.22 12.16
C LYS A 73 -10.08 -18.69 11.82
N LYS A 74 -11.34 -19.13 11.82
CA LYS A 74 -11.72 -20.51 11.48
C LYS A 74 -11.37 -20.84 10.03
N ALA A 75 -11.58 -19.91 9.10
CA ALA A 75 -11.29 -20.09 7.69
C ALA A 75 -9.79 -19.96 7.35
N LYS A 76 -8.96 -19.42 8.27
CA LYS A 76 -7.54 -19.07 8.06
C LYS A 76 -7.33 -18.14 6.84
N LYS A 77 -8.36 -17.40 6.44
CA LYS A 77 -8.35 -16.45 5.32
C LYS A 77 -9.47 -15.42 5.47
N GLY A 78 -9.32 -14.28 4.81
CA GLY A 78 -10.30 -13.21 4.78
C GLY A 78 -10.00 -12.23 3.65
N ILE A 79 -10.88 -11.24 3.46
CA ILE A 79 -10.71 -10.18 2.46
C ILE A 79 -10.85 -8.85 3.18
N ARG A 80 -9.92 -7.93 2.93
CA ARG A 80 -9.94 -6.57 3.48
C ARG A 80 -10.17 -5.56 2.37
N THR A 81 -10.87 -4.48 2.69
CA THR A 81 -11.08 -3.38 1.75
C THR A 81 -9.82 -2.52 1.69
N MET A 82 -9.34 -2.30 0.46
CA MET A 82 -8.29 -1.35 0.14
C MET A 82 -8.90 -0.16 -0.59
N ILE A 83 -8.63 1.05 -0.08
CA ILE A 83 -9.06 2.30 -0.72
C ILE A 83 -7.82 2.99 -1.25
N VAL A 84 -7.80 3.28 -2.55
CA VAL A 84 -6.74 4.03 -3.22
C VAL A 84 -7.29 5.39 -3.67
N SER A 85 -6.52 6.44 -3.47
CA SER A 85 -6.88 7.80 -3.89
C SER A 85 -5.65 8.50 -4.46
N CYS A 86 -5.66 8.77 -5.76
CA CYS A 86 -4.56 9.40 -6.48
C CYS A 86 -4.96 10.78 -7.02
N LYS A 87 -4.01 11.71 -7.07
CA LYS A 87 -4.24 13.12 -7.49
C LYS A 87 -4.85 13.25 -8.89
N ASP A 88 -4.45 12.42 -9.85
CA ASP A 88 -4.96 12.52 -11.23
C ASP A 88 -6.43 12.10 -11.36
N GLU A 89 -6.90 11.20 -10.52
CA GLU A 89 -8.34 10.86 -10.46
C GLU A 89 -9.16 11.94 -9.77
N LEU A 90 -8.58 12.65 -8.81
CA LEU A 90 -9.25 13.76 -8.11
C LEU A 90 -9.42 14.96 -9.04
N LEU A 91 -8.39 15.33 -9.80
CA LEU A 91 -8.46 16.38 -10.82
C LEU A 91 -9.52 16.06 -11.90
N LYS A 92 -9.56 14.82 -12.40
CA LYS A 92 -10.59 14.40 -13.37
C LYS A 92 -12.01 14.45 -12.78
N LYS A 93 -12.19 14.08 -11.50
CA LYS A 93 -13.48 14.14 -10.81
C LYS A 93 -13.94 15.57 -10.53
N GLU A 94 -13.03 16.48 -10.19
CA GLU A 94 -13.32 17.90 -9.99
C GLU A 94 -13.68 18.58 -11.32
N LEU A 95 -12.90 18.35 -12.37
CA LEU A 95 -13.20 18.84 -13.73
C LEU A 95 -14.55 18.31 -14.26
N ALA A 96 -14.92 17.08 -13.92
CA ALA A 96 -16.22 16.50 -14.30
C ALA A 96 -17.40 17.06 -13.47
N LYS A 97 -17.16 17.52 -12.24
CA LYS A 97 -18.18 18.16 -11.40
C LYS A 97 -18.45 19.61 -11.83
N ASP A 98 -17.42 20.35 -12.21
CA ASP A 98 -17.59 21.73 -12.72
C ASP A 98 -18.36 21.76 -14.04
N LYS A 99 -18.16 20.75 -14.92
CA LYS A 99 -18.97 20.59 -16.14
C LYS A 99 -20.45 20.25 -15.91
N LYS A 100 -20.88 19.96 -14.67
CA LYS A 100 -22.27 19.62 -14.32
C LYS A 100 -23.01 20.74 -13.57
N LYS A 101 -22.39 21.90 -13.32
CA LYS A 101 -23.09 23.04 -12.73
C LYS A 101 -23.83 23.78 -13.85
N PRO A 102 -25.18 23.86 -13.84
CA PRO A 102 -25.91 24.57 -14.89
C PRO A 102 -25.55 26.05 -14.83
N GLU A 103 -25.17 26.56 -15.99
CA GLU A 103 -25.00 27.96 -16.33
C GLU A 103 -26.30 28.69 -15.96
N LYS A 104 -26.31 29.38 -14.81
CA LYS A 104 -27.38 30.35 -14.52
C LYS A 104 -27.19 31.48 -15.52
N SER A 105 -27.98 31.45 -16.59
CA SER A 105 -28.06 32.52 -17.56
C SER A 105 -28.44 33.81 -16.83
N SER A 106 -27.47 34.70 -16.76
CA SER A 106 -27.66 36.14 -16.58
C SER A 106 -28.75 36.62 -17.54
N LYS A 107 -29.87 37.13 -17.02
CA LYS A 107 -30.75 38.01 -17.79
C LYS A 107 -30.56 39.42 -17.23
N LYS A 108 -29.84 40.21 -18.01
CA LYS A 108 -29.51 41.63 -17.83
C LYS A 108 -30.63 42.45 -18.47
N ASN A 109 -31.11 43.44 -17.72
CA ASN A 109 -32.01 44.55 -18.03
C ASN A 109 -33.48 44.22 -18.30
#